data_AF-A0A9X7TD39-F1
#
_entry.id   AF-A0A9X7TD39-F1
#
_cell.length_a   1.000
_cell.length_b   1.000
_cell.length_c   1.000
_cell.angle_alpha   90.00
_cell.angle_beta   90.00
_cell.angle_gamma   90.00
#
_symmetry.space_group_name_H-M   'P 1'
#
loop_
_entity.id
_entity.type
_entity.pdbx_description
1 polymer ?
#
loop_
_entity_poly.entity_id
_entity_poly.type
_entity_poly.pdbx_seq_one_letter_code
_entity_poly.pdbx_strand_id
1 'polypeptide(L)'
;MRGKLVKQDPNDEPASVLLEKIKAEKEQLIKEKKIKKSKALPKITDEEKPFEIPDSWEWVRLGYVTNFVGTGMVIPANKQFDTFTSQMLPYFKMNNIGNWDGELGVNNWTYVLKTQNSDNYLLK
;
A
#
# COMPACT_ATOMS: atom_id res chain seq x y z
N MET A 1 12.00 18.15 8.65
CA MET A 1 10.76 18.38 9.44
C MET A 1 10.53 17.16 10.32
N ARG A 2 10.31 17.33 11.63
CA ARG A 2 9.78 16.25 12.47
C ARG A 2 8.27 16.41 12.47
N GLY A 3 7.51 15.38 12.07
CA GLY A 3 6.06 15.39 12.18
C GLY A 3 5.68 15.65 13.64
N LYS A 4 5.10 16.82 13.92
CA LYS A 4 4.52 17.06 15.24
C LYS A 4 3.31 16.16 15.34
N LEU A 5 3.33 15.24 16.29
CA LEU A 5 2.16 14.44 16.66
C LEU A 5 1.03 15.43 16.98
N VAL A 6 -0.08 15.32 16.26
CA VAL A 6 -1.31 16.02 16.60
C VAL A 6 -1.72 15.55 17.99
N LYS A 7 -2.33 16.45 18.80
CA LYS A 7 -2.86 16.05 20.12
C LYS A 7 -3.89 14.93 19.90
N GLN A 8 -3.72 13.83 20.60
CA GLN A 8 -4.65 12.71 20.54
C GLN A 8 -5.99 13.11 21.17
N ASP A 9 -7.10 12.71 20.55
CA ASP A 9 -8.42 12.80 21.17
C ASP A 9 -8.63 11.54 22.03
N PRO A 10 -8.86 11.67 23.34
CA PRO A 10 -9.17 10.53 24.21
C PRO A 10 -10.44 9.76 23.81
N ASN A 11 -11.29 10.35 22.96
CA ASN A 11 -12.49 9.71 22.45
C ASN A 11 -12.27 8.95 21.12
N ASP A 12 -11.07 8.98 20.55
CA ASP A 12 -10.78 8.23 19.33
C ASP A 12 -10.93 6.73 19.56
N GLU A 13 -11.56 6.04 18.59
CA GLU A 13 -11.68 4.59 18.60
C GLU A 13 -10.28 3.94 18.65
N PRO A 14 -10.01 3.00 19.58
CA PRO A 14 -8.71 2.35 19.66
C PRO A 14 -8.47 1.51 18.40
N ALA A 15 -7.20 1.46 17.97
CA ALA A 15 -6.79 0.75 16.76
C ALA A 15 -7.22 -0.73 16.74
N SER A 16 -7.35 -1.35 17.92
CA SER A 16 -7.82 -2.73 18.11
C SER A 16 -9.19 -2.98 17.48
N VAL A 17 -10.13 -2.03 17.60
CA VAL A 17 -11.48 -2.16 17.04
C VAL A 17 -11.43 -2.13 15.51
N LEU A 18 -10.60 -1.27 14.92
CA LEU A 18 -10.39 -1.25 13.47
C LEU A 18 -9.74 -2.55 12.97
N LEU A 19 -8.78 -3.09 13.72
CA LEU A 19 -8.12 -4.35 13.35
C LEU A 19 -9.09 -5.55 13.38
N GLU A 20 -10.02 -5.58 14.33
CA GLU A 20 -11.10 -6.57 14.35
C GLU A 20 -12.00 -6.46 13.11
N LYS A 21 -12.41 -5.24 12.74
CA LYS A 21 -13.19 -4.98 11.51
C LYS A 21 -12.45 -5.44 10.26
N ILE A 22 -11.16 -5.12 10.14
CA ILE A 22 -10.31 -5.55 9.01
C ILE A 22 -10.22 -7.08 8.94
N LYS A 23 -10.07 -7.75 10.08
CA LYS A 23 -10.00 -9.22 10.13
C LYS A 23 -11.31 -9.86 9.66
N ALA A 24 -12.45 -9.36 10.15
CA ALA A 24 -13.77 -9.85 9.76
C ALA A 24 -14.03 -9.66 8.25
N GLU A 25 -13.74 -8.46 7.73
CA GLU A 25 -13.88 -8.14 6.31
C GLU A 25 -12.98 -9.06 5.45
N LYS A 26 -11.72 -9.27 5.87
CA LYS A 26 -10.79 -10.16 5.18
C LYS A 26 -11.30 -11.60 5.15
N GLU A 27 -11.85 -12.11 6.25
CA GLU A 27 -12.45 -13.44 6.31
C GLU A 27 -13.65 -13.57 5.36
N GLN A 28 -14.50 -12.54 5.28
CA GLN A 28 -15.61 -12.48 4.32
C GLN A 28 -15.10 -12.51 2.87
N LEU A 29 -14.12 -11.66 2.53
CA LEU A 29 -13.54 -11.61 1.17
C LEU A 29 -12.84 -12.92 0.77
N ILE A 30 -12.23 -13.64 1.72
CA ILE A 30 -11.67 -14.98 1.49
C ILE A 30 -12.80 -15.98 1.20
N LYS A 31 -13.90 -15.94 1.96
CA LYS A 31 -15.08 -16.80 1.75
C LYS A 31 -15.71 -16.56 0.37
N GLU A 32 -15.76 -15.29 -0.04
CA GLU A 32 -16.23 -14.87 -1.37
C GLU A 32 -15.21 -15.13 -2.50
N LYS A 33 -14.02 -15.67 -2.18
CA LYS A 33 -12.91 -15.93 -3.12
C LYS A 33 -12.42 -14.69 -3.88
N LYS A 34 -12.69 -13.49 -3.36
CA LYS A 34 -12.20 -12.22 -3.91
C LYS A 34 -10.71 -12.02 -3.64
N ILE A 35 -10.21 -12.57 -2.52
CA ILE A 35 -8.80 -12.55 -2.14
C ILE A 35 -8.32 -13.95 -1.72
N LYS A 36 -7.02 -14.21 -1.89
CA LYS A 36 -6.40 -15.46 -1.44
C LYS A 36 -6.09 -15.40 0.05
N LYS A 37 -6.21 -16.55 0.73
CA LYS A 37 -5.81 -16.68 2.13
C LYS A 37 -4.30 -16.47 2.28
N SER A 38 -3.91 -15.42 3.00
CA SER A 38 -2.50 -15.14 3.31
C SER A 38 -1.98 -16.05 4.43
N LYS A 39 -0.68 -16.33 4.43
CA LYS A 39 0.00 -16.99 5.55
C LYS A 39 -0.10 -16.13 6.82
N ALA A 40 -0.28 -16.76 7.98
CA ALA A 40 -0.22 -16.05 9.25
C ALA A 40 1.18 -15.45 9.45
N LEU A 41 1.23 -14.17 9.84
CA LEU A 41 2.48 -13.48 10.13
C LEU A 41 2.88 -13.71 11.59
N PRO A 42 4.19 -13.69 11.91
CA PRO A 42 4.65 -13.82 13.28
C PRO A 42 4.06 -12.72 14.16
N LYS A 43 3.77 -13.06 15.42
CA LYS A 43 3.40 -12.09 16.44
C LYS A 43 4.52 -11.07 16.60
N ILE A 44 4.16 -9.86 17.00
CA ILE A 44 5.13 -8.81 17.34
C ILE A 44 5.55 -9.06 18.79
N THR A 45 6.84 -9.25 19.02
CA THR A 45 7.37 -9.45 20.37
C THR A 45 7.69 -8.10 21.02
N ASP A 46 7.90 -8.08 22.34
CA ASP A 46 8.19 -6.84 23.05
C ASP A 46 9.56 -6.26 22.68
N GLU A 47 10.51 -7.09 22.26
CA GLU A 47 11.84 -6.64 21.79
C GLU A 47 11.79 -5.91 20.44
N GLU A 48 10.74 -6.14 19.63
CA GLU A 48 10.55 -5.45 18.35
C GLU A 48 9.91 -4.07 18.50
N LYS A 49 9.37 -3.73 19.67
CA LYS A 49 8.66 -2.47 19.92
C LYS A 49 9.69 -1.39 20.28
N PRO A 50 9.96 -0.41 19.42
CA PRO A 50 11.02 0.56 19.65
C PRO A 50 10.73 1.57 20.76
N PHE A 51 9.45 1.75 21.12
CA PHE A 51 8.99 2.69 22.14
C PHE A 51 7.57 2.36 22.61
N GLU A 52 7.18 2.93 23.75
CA GLU A 52 5.83 2.89 24.28
C GLU A 52 4.87 3.74 23.43
N ILE A 53 3.72 3.16 23.10
CA ILE A 53 2.64 3.83 22.37
C ILE A 53 1.44 4.00 23.31
N PRO A 54 0.58 5.00 23.08
CA PRO A 54 -0.66 5.14 23.85
C PRO A 54 -1.58 3.93 23.69
N ASP A 55 -2.44 3.68 24.67
CA ASP A 55 -3.36 2.53 24.68
C ASP A 55 -4.35 2.51 23.50
N SER A 56 -4.56 3.67 22.86
CA SER A 56 -5.38 3.79 21.64
C SER A 56 -4.67 3.28 20.38
N TRP A 57 -3.35 3.06 20.41
CA TRP A 57 -2.55 2.58 19.29
C TRP A 57 -2.22 1.10 19.45
N GLU A 58 -2.00 0.41 18.33
CA GLU A 58 -1.59 -0.98 18.34
C GLU A 58 -0.48 -1.23 17.30
N TRP A 59 0.58 -1.92 17.73
CA TRP A 59 1.61 -2.39 16.82
C TRP A 59 1.05 -3.52 15.95
N VAL A 60 1.03 -3.32 14.63
CA VAL A 60 0.52 -4.31 13.67
C VAL A 60 1.51 -4.53 12.52
N ARG A 61 1.60 -5.76 12.01
CA ARG A 61 2.37 -6.04 10.78
C ARG A 61 1.63 -5.46 9.58
N LEU A 62 2.33 -4.76 8.70
CA LEU A 62 1.74 -4.14 7.50
C LEU A 62 0.86 -5.10 6.69
N GLY A 63 1.27 -6.37 6.54
CA GLY A 63 0.50 -7.38 5.82
C GLY A 63 -0.86 -7.78 6.45
N TYR A 64 -1.16 -7.36 7.68
CA TYR A 64 -2.50 -7.50 8.25
C TYR A 64 -3.45 -6.38 7.82
N VAL A 65 -2.93 -5.19 7.51
CA VAL A 65 -3.73 -4.00 7.13
C VAL A 65 -3.70 -3.68 5.64
N THR A 66 -2.93 -4.43 4.84
CA THR A 66 -2.86 -4.29 3.38
C THR A 66 -3.26 -5.56 2.65
N ASN A 67 -3.96 -5.43 1.53
CA ASN A 67 -4.34 -6.56 0.67
C ASN A 67 -3.27 -6.93 -0.37
N PHE A 68 -2.27 -6.07 -0.59
CA PHE A 68 -1.22 -6.28 -1.57
C PHE A 68 0.10 -5.74 -1.05
N VAL A 69 1.11 -6.61 -0.96
CA VAL A 69 2.52 -6.23 -0.79
C VAL A 69 3.26 -6.89 -1.92
N GLY A 70 3.60 -6.11 -2.94
CA GLY A 70 4.32 -6.57 -4.12
C GLY A 70 5.34 -5.52 -4.55
N THR A 71 6.39 -5.97 -5.24
CA THR A 71 7.33 -5.07 -5.91
C THR A 71 6.74 -4.60 -7.23
N GLY A 72 7.19 -3.44 -7.71
CA GLY A 72 6.88 -2.99 -9.08
C GLY A 72 7.29 -4.01 -10.14
N MET A 73 6.72 -3.89 -11.33
CA MET A 73 7.08 -4.71 -12.49
C MET A 73 8.30 -4.11 -13.20
N VAL A 74 9.28 -4.95 -13.56
CA VAL A 74 10.36 -4.54 -14.46
C VAL A 74 9.86 -4.68 -15.89
N ILE A 75 9.61 -3.55 -16.54
CA ILE A 75 9.20 -3.53 -17.96
C ILE A 75 10.44 -3.29 -18.84
N PRO A 76 10.73 -4.14 -19.84
CA PRO A 76 11.84 -3.91 -20.78
C PRO A 76 11.75 -2.56 -21.50
N ALA A 77 12.88 -1.92 -21.77
CA ALA A 77 12.92 -0.58 -22.38
C ALA A 77 12.22 -0.52 -23.75
N ASN A 78 12.28 -1.60 -24.55
CA ASN A 78 11.58 -1.68 -25.84
C ASN A 78 10.06 -1.81 -25.73
N LYS A 79 9.50 -1.90 -24.53
CA LYS A 79 8.06 -1.89 -24.24
C LYS A 79 7.61 -0.63 -23.49
N GLN A 80 8.49 0.35 -23.40
CA GLN A 80 8.25 1.64 -22.76
C GLN A 80 8.09 2.73 -23.82
N PHE A 81 7.14 3.62 -23.59
CA PHE A 81 6.81 4.71 -24.51
C PHE A 81 6.84 6.04 -23.76
N ASP A 82 7.15 7.13 -24.46
CA ASP A 82 7.16 8.50 -23.93
C ASP A 82 5.89 9.29 -24.27
N THR A 83 5.04 8.75 -25.13
CA THR A 83 3.81 9.37 -25.62
C THR A 83 2.60 8.58 -25.16
N PHE A 84 1.60 9.26 -24.60
CA PHE A 84 0.38 8.64 -24.11
C PHE A 84 -0.63 8.33 -25.23
N THR A 85 -1.29 7.18 -25.14
CA THR A 85 -2.50 6.84 -25.92
C THR A 85 -3.56 6.19 -25.03
N SER A 86 -4.81 6.13 -25.48
CA SER A 86 -5.91 5.51 -24.72
C SER A 86 -5.68 4.04 -24.34
N GLN A 87 -4.78 3.36 -25.04
CA GLN A 87 -4.41 1.97 -24.81
C GLN A 87 -3.25 1.81 -23.82
N MET A 88 -2.73 2.90 -23.27
CA MET A 88 -1.57 2.88 -22.38
C MET A 88 -1.92 3.15 -20.92
N LEU A 89 -1.01 2.76 -20.03
CA LEU A 89 -1.03 3.05 -18.61
C LEU A 89 0.25 3.78 -18.21
N PRO A 90 0.19 4.73 -17.27
CA PRO A 90 1.38 5.31 -16.67
C PRO A 90 2.22 4.24 -15.97
N TYR A 91 3.52 4.24 -16.26
CA TYR A 91 4.52 3.39 -15.63
C TYR A 91 5.40 4.23 -14.71
N PHE A 92 5.08 4.18 -13.42
CA PHE A 92 5.80 4.90 -12.38
C PHE A 92 7.20 4.35 -12.17
N LYS A 93 8.18 5.25 -12.26
CA LYS A 93 9.60 4.97 -12.03
C LYS A 93 10.12 5.79 -10.85
N MET A 94 11.27 5.38 -10.32
CA MET A 94 11.94 6.08 -9.22
C MET A 94 12.22 7.56 -9.54
N ASN A 95 12.56 7.89 -10.79
CA ASN A 95 12.81 9.26 -11.22
C ASN A 95 11.54 10.15 -11.18
N ASN A 96 10.34 9.58 -11.13
CA ASN A 96 9.11 10.35 -10.94
C ASN A 96 8.89 10.79 -9.48
N ILE A 97 9.64 10.25 -8.51
CA ILE A 97 9.52 10.54 -7.07
C ILE A 97 10.65 11.50 -6.61
N GLY A 98 11.44 12.04 -7.54
CA GLY A 98 12.74 12.65 -7.27
C GLY A 98 12.75 14.06 -6.67
N ASN A 99 11.63 14.78 -6.62
CA ASN A 99 11.67 16.21 -6.31
C ASN A 99 11.63 16.54 -4.80
N TRP A 100 11.40 15.55 -3.92
CA TRP A 100 11.35 15.69 -2.44
C TRP A 100 10.41 16.79 -1.88
N ASP A 101 9.70 17.50 -2.76
CA ASP A 101 8.66 18.49 -2.51
C ASP A 101 7.29 17.85 -2.29
N GLY A 102 7.21 16.52 -2.43
CA GLY A 102 5.96 15.75 -2.34
C GLY A 102 5.17 15.74 -3.66
N GLU A 103 5.71 16.35 -4.72
CA GLU A 103 5.13 16.33 -6.05
C GLU A 103 5.73 15.22 -6.91
N LEU A 104 4.90 14.66 -7.78
CA LEU A 104 5.35 13.68 -8.77
C LEU A 104 5.94 14.43 -9.95
N GLY A 105 7.17 14.09 -10.34
CA GLY A 105 7.83 14.62 -11.53
C GLY A 105 7.11 14.15 -12.79
N VAL A 106 6.26 15.03 -13.34
CA VAL A 106 5.43 14.76 -14.53
C VAL A 106 6.14 14.98 -15.87
N ASN A 107 7.35 15.54 -15.86
CA ASN A 107 8.04 15.91 -17.11
C ASN A 107 8.67 14.72 -17.85
N ASN A 108 8.73 13.53 -17.23
CA ASN A 108 9.35 12.33 -17.77
C ASN A 108 8.44 11.10 -17.56
N TRP A 109 7.18 11.21 -17.97
CA TRP A 109 6.29 10.05 -17.93
C TRP A 109 6.79 8.95 -18.85
N THR A 110 6.63 7.73 -18.38
CA THR A 110 6.77 6.54 -19.21
C THR A 110 5.44 5.82 -19.22
N TYR A 111 5.10 5.24 -20.37
CA TYR A 111 3.86 4.55 -20.60
C TYR A 111 4.11 3.12 -21.04
N VAL A 112 3.18 2.23 -20.72
CA VAL A 112 3.19 0.82 -21.13
C VAL A 112 1.81 0.44 -21.66
N LEU A 113 1.75 -0.51 -22.61
CA LEU A 113 0.47 -0.98 -23.14
C LEU A 113 -0.36 -1.68 -22.05
N LYS A 114 -1.66 -1.44 -22.05
CA LYS A 114 -2.63 -2.22 -21.29
C LYS A 114 -2.51 -3.69 -21.73
N THR A 115 -2.26 -4.58 -20.78
CA THR A 115 -2.19 -6.03 -21.03
C THR A 115 -3.24 -6.72 -20.20
N GLN A 116 -3.63 -7.95 -20.51
CA GLN A 116 -4.61 -8.69 -19.70
C GLN A 116 -4.20 -8.84 -18.22
N ASN A 117 -2.91 -8.71 -17.90
CA ASN A 117 -2.42 -8.72 -16.52
C ASN A 117 -2.48 -7.35 -15.81
N SER A 118 -2.71 -6.23 -16.51
CA SER A 118 -2.77 -4.91 -15.86
C SER A 118 -3.95 -4.77 -14.91
N ASP A 119 -5.05 -5.50 -15.15
CA ASP A 119 -6.26 -5.46 -14.33
C ASP A 119 -6.06 -6.03 -12.91
N ASN A 120 -4.96 -6.79 -12.69
CA ASN A 120 -4.58 -7.29 -11.37
C ASN A 120 -3.93 -6.23 -10.49
N TYR A 121 -3.56 -5.07 -11.05
CA TYR A 121 -2.77 -4.03 -10.38
C TYR A 121 -3.45 -2.65 -10.39
N LEU A 122 -4.64 -2.54 -10.99
CA LEU A 122 -5.45 -1.34 -10.87
C LEU A 122 -6.14 -1.36 -9.51
N LEU A 123 -6.09 -0.21 -8.81
CA LEU A 123 -6.98 0.04 -7.68
C LEU A 123 -8.41 -0.03 -8.23
N LYS A 124 -9.17 -1.04 -7.82
CA LYS A 124 -10.61 -1.14 -8.10
C LYS A 124 -11.39 -0.30 -7.12
#